data_AF-A0A4Y7K1R3-F1
#
_entry.id   AF-A0A4Y7K1R3-F1
#
_cell.length_a   1.000
_cell.length_b   1.000
_cell.length_c   1.000
_cell.angle_alpha   90.00
_cell.angle_beta   90.00
_cell.angle_gamma   90.00
#
_symmetry.space_group_name_H-M   'P 1'
#
loop_
_entity.id
_entity.type
_entity.pdbx_description
1 polymer ?
#
loop_
_entity_poly.entity_id
_entity_poly.type
_entity_poly.pdbx_seq_one_letter_code
_entity_poly.pdbx_strand_id
1 'polypeptide(L)'
;MPKTDIGFSRWRFDFVKGYSPDYTKLYMANTKPAFAVGEFYDGNKDLIIKWLQAAGESDITAFDFPIKFILQNAVQGDFYKLKDSNGGPPGLIGSLPGKSVTFIDNHDTGSTQKQNPFPSDKVIQGYAYILTHPGIPSIE
;
A
#
# COMPACT_ATOMS: atom_id res chain seq x y z
N MET A 1 -11.67 -25.42 -10.66
CA MET A 1 -11.90 -24.11 -10.02
C MET A 1 -11.11 -24.06 -8.74
N PRO A 2 -10.60 -22.90 -8.29
CA PRO A 2 -10.03 -22.77 -6.95
C PRO A 2 -11.00 -23.32 -5.91
N LYS A 3 -10.52 -24.03 -4.88
CA LYS A 3 -11.39 -24.55 -3.82
C LYS A 3 -11.94 -23.38 -3.02
N THR A 4 -13.26 -23.24 -2.96
CA THR A 4 -13.97 -22.13 -2.30
C THR A 4 -14.59 -22.54 -0.96
N ASP A 5 -14.12 -23.62 -0.35
CA ASP A 5 -14.79 -24.29 0.78
C ASP A 5 -15.06 -23.35 1.98
N ILE A 6 -14.21 -22.34 2.19
CA ILE A 6 -14.35 -21.33 3.27
C ILE A 6 -14.96 -20.01 2.77
N GLY A 7 -14.92 -19.73 1.46
CA GLY A 7 -15.54 -18.54 0.86
C GLY A 7 -14.65 -17.28 0.73
N PHE A 8 -13.36 -17.33 1.11
CA PHE A 8 -12.44 -16.22 0.84
C PHE A 8 -12.17 -16.05 -0.67
N SER A 9 -12.11 -14.79 -1.12
CA SER A 9 -11.90 -14.45 -2.54
C SER A 9 -10.73 -13.50 -2.77
N ARG A 10 -10.03 -13.07 -1.72
CA ARG A 10 -9.00 -12.01 -1.76
C ARG A 10 -7.87 -12.31 -0.79
N TRP A 11 -6.68 -11.81 -1.06
CA TRP A 11 -5.50 -12.02 -0.22
C TRP A 11 -4.83 -10.71 0.21
N ARG A 12 -4.39 -10.66 1.47
CA ARG A 12 -3.34 -9.74 1.92
C ARG A 12 -2.10 -10.58 2.19
N PHE A 13 -1.08 -10.45 1.36
CA PHE A 13 0.18 -11.15 1.56
C PHE A 13 0.99 -10.42 2.62
N ASP A 14 1.14 -11.07 3.77
CA ASP A 14 1.96 -10.63 4.88
C ASP A 14 3.46 -10.67 4.54
N PHE A 15 4.21 -9.70 5.05
CA PHE A 15 5.67 -9.65 5.05
C PHE A 15 6.33 -10.12 3.74
N VAL A 16 5.92 -9.53 2.60
CA VAL A 16 6.33 -10.03 1.27
C VAL A 16 7.84 -9.87 0.97
N LYS A 17 8.55 -9.13 1.82
CA LYS A 17 10.02 -9.04 1.81
C LYS A 17 10.70 -10.30 2.38
N GLY A 18 9.94 -11.16 3.07
CA GLY A 18 10.46 -12.38 3.70
C GLY A 18 10.70 -13.55 2.74
N TYR A 19 10.28 -13.44 1.48
CA TYR A 19 10.41 -14.51 0.49
C TYR A 19 10.58 -13.96 -0.94
N SER A 20 11.04 -14.81 -1.87
CA SER A 20 11.18 -14.41 -3.28
C SER A 20 9.81 -14.01 -3.88
N PRO A 21 9.72 -12.90 -4.64
CA PRO A 21 8.49 -12.50 -5.33
C PRO A 21 7.92 -13.58 -6.26
N ASP A 22 8.74 -14.54 -6.71
CA ASP A 22 8.29 -15.70 -7.49
C ASP A 22 7.23 -16.54 -6.75
N TYR A 23 7.26 -16.58 -5.41
CA TYR A 23 6.23 -17.27 -4.64
C TYR A 23 4.91 -16.50 -4.67
N THR A 24 4.92 -15.16 -4.56
CA THR A 24 3.71 -14.34 -4.76
C THR A 24 3.11 -14.62 -6.14
N LYS A 25 3.96 -14.61 -7.18
CA LYS A 25 3.55 -14.91 -8.56
C LYS A 25 2.93 -16.30 -8.67
N LEU A 26 3.55 -17.31 -8.05
CA LEU A 26 3.02 -18.68 -8.00
C LEU A 26 1.65 -18.73 -7.30
N TYR A 27 1.49 -18.09 -6.15
CA TYR A 27 0.23 -18.08 -5.40
C TYR A 27 -0.88 -17.37 -6.17
N MET A 28 -0.58 -16.23 -6.79
CA MET A 28 -1.53 -15.49 -7.63
C MET A 28 -1.99 -16.33 -8.82
N ALA A 29 -1.07 -16.99 -9.53
CA ALA A 29 -1.40 -17.83 -10.68
C ALA A 29 -2.30 -19.02 -10.32
N ASN A 30 -2.11 -19.61 -9.14
CA ASN A 30 -2.85 -20.80 -8.71
C ASN A 30 -4.17 -20.48 -8.01
N THR A 31 -4.26 -19.36 -7.29
CA THR A 31 -5.46 -19.01 -6.51
C THR A 31 -6.38 -18.03 -7.21
N LYS A 32 -5.88 -17.22 -8.15
CA LYS A 32 -6.63 -16.25 -8.96
C LYS A 32 -7.61 -15.40 -8.11
N PRO A 33 -7.12 -14.71 -7.06
CA PRO A 33 -7.99 -13.94 -6.18
C PRO A 33 -8.63 -12.78 -6.95
N ALA A 34 -9.82 -12.37 -6.53
CA ALA A 34 -10.50 -11.18 -7.07
C ALA A 34 -9.75 -9.87 -6.76
N PHE A 35 -8.92 -9.89 -5.72
CA PHE A 35 -8.04 -8.80 -5.34
C PHE A 35 -6.90 -9.34 -4.47
N ALA A 36 -5.70 -8.79 -4.64
CA ALA A 36 -4.61 -9.06 -3.72
C ALA A 36 -3.79 -7.80 -3.45
N VAL A 37 -3.29 -7.69 -2.23
CA VAL A 37 -2.36 -6.63 -1.79
C VAL A 37 -1.18 -7.23 -1.05
N GLY A 38 0.03 -6.80 -1.39
CA GLY A 38 1.26 -7.17 -0.69
C GLY A 38 1.70 -6.11 0.32
N GLU A 39 2.12 -6.57 1.50
CA GLU A 39 2.81 -5.74 2.47
C GLU A 39 4.33 -5.70 2.20
N PHE A 40 4.73 -4.84 1.27
CA PHE A 40 6.14 -4.50 1.08
C PHE A 40 6.47 -3.27 1.94
N TYR A 41 6.77 -3.49 3.22
CA TYR A 41 7.09 -2.41 4.17
C TYR A 41 8.42 -1.74 3.79
N ASP A 42 8.34 -0.66 3.01
CA ASP A 42 9.48 0.15 2.58
C ASP A 42 9.05 1.56 2.16
N GLY A 43 9.86 2.57 2.48
CA GLY A 43 9.59 3.96 2.08
C GLY A 43 10.02 4.26 0.64
N ASN A 44 10.77 3.37 0.00
CA ASN A 44 11.23 3.54 -1.36
C ASN A 44 10.25 2.91 -2.36
N LYS A 45 9.49 3.77 -3.06
CA LYS A 45 8.52 3.34 -4.08
C LYS A 45 9.14 2.51 -5.20
N ASP A 46 10.41 2.74 -5.55
CA ASP A 46 11.08 2.03 -6.65
C ASP A 46 11.34 0.57 -6.27
N LEU A 47 11.57 0.27 -4.99
CA LEU A 47 11.68 -1.11 -4.51
C LEU A 47 10.34 -1.83 -4.57
N ILE A 48 9.24 -1.13 -4.27
CA ILE A 48 7.89 -1.68 -4.39
C ILE A 48 7.53 -1.94 -5.85
N ILE A 49 7.85 -1.01 -6.76
CA ILE A 49 7.65 -1.18 -8.20
C ILE A 49 8.42 -2.40 -8.73
N LYS A 50 9.69 -2.54 -8.34
CA LYS A 50 10.50 -3.72 -8.71
C LYS A 50 9.90 -5.02 -8.20
N TRP A 51 9.38 -5.02 -6.96
CA TRP A 51 8.69 -6.19 -6.42
C TRP A 51 7.39 -6.51 -7.18
N LEU A 52 6.56 -5.51 -7.49
CA LEU A 52 5.34 -5.68 -8.28
C LEU A 52 5.63 -6.30 -9.65
N GLN A 53 6.67 -5.82 -10.33
CA GLN A 53 7.13 -6.35 -11.62
C GLN A 53 7.53 -7.84 -11.51
N ALA A 54 8.28 -8.20 -10.46
CA ALA A 54 8.69 -9.59 -10.23
C ALA A 54 7.53 -10.50 -9.79
N ALA A 55 6.59 -9.99 -9.00
CA ALA A 55 5.44 -10.72 -8.45
C ALA A 55 4.33 -10.99 -9.47
N GLY A 56 4.51 -10.59 -10.74
CA GLY A 56 3.60 -10.90 -11.83
C GLY A 56 2.72 -9.74 -12.30
N GLU A 57 2.99 -8.50 -11.88
CA GLU A 57 2.47 -7.17 -12.26
C GLU A 57 0.96 -7.01 -12.54
N SER A 58 0.30 -7.87 -13.31
CA SER A 58 -1.09 -7.74 -13.77
C SER A 58 -2.12 -7.74 -12.64
N ASP A 59 -1.94 -8.59 -11.61
CA ASP A 59 -3.06 -8.92 -10.69
C ASP A 59 -2.79 -8.63 -9.21
N ILE A 60 -1.61 -8.09 -8.86
CA ILE A 60 -1.22 -7.77 -7.47
C ILE A 60 -1.13 -6.26 -7.26
N THR A 61 -1.51 -5.78 -6.08
CA THR A 61 -1.32 -4.40 -5.61
C THR A 61 -0.37 -4.37 -4.40
N ALA A 62 0.05 -3.19 -3.95
CA ALA A 62 0.89 -3.04 -2.76
C ALA A 62 0.37 -1.92 -1.86
N PHE A 63 0.56 -2.11 -0.55
CA PHE A 63 0.39 -1.01 0.40
C PHE A 63 1.39 0.11 0.11
N ASP A 64 0.88 1.33 0.01
CA ASP A 64 1.68 2.52 -0.29
C ASP A 64 2.32 3.09 0.98
N PHE A 65 3.26 2.34 1.55
CA PHE A 65 4.10 2.83 2.63
C PHE A 65 4.83 4.16 2.31
N PRO A 66 5.30 4.41 1.07
CA PRO A 66 5.87 5.69 0.69
C PRO A 66 4.92 6.87 0.96
N ILE A 67 3.66 6.83 0.48
CA ILE A 67 2.74 7.94 0.75
C ILE A 67 2.37 8.03 2.21
N LYS A 68 2.23 6.89 2.92
CA LYS A 68 1.99 6.88 4.37
C LYS A 68 3.06 7.66 5.13
N PHE A 69 4.35 7.41 4.86
CA PHE A 69 5.45 8.12 5.54
C PHE A 69 5.55 9.58 5.13
N ILE A 70 5.31 9.89 3.85
CA ILE A 70 5.36 11.28 3.37
C ILE A 70 4.21 12.08 3.96
N LEU A 71 2.99 11.54 3.95
CA LEU A 71 1.79 12.21 4.43
C LEU A 71 1.85 12.48 5.94
N GLN A 72 2.35 11.52 6.73
CA GLN A 72 2.59 11.70 8.16
C GLN A 72 3.51 12.90 8.47
N ASN A 73 4.52 13.14 7.64
CA ASN A 73 5.39 14.31 7.78
C ASN A 73 4.74 15.59 7.22
N ALA A 74 4.05 15.48 6.08
CA ALA A 74 3.46 16.64 5.40
C ALA A 74 2.39 17.34 6.25
N VAL A 75 1.55 16.59 6.97
CA VAL A 75 0.48 17.17 7.83
C VAL A 75 1.02 17.94 9.05
N GLN A 76 2.34 17.88 9.31
CA GLN A 76 3.01 18.69 10.32
C GLN A 76 3.40 20.10 9.83
N GLY A 77 3.05 20.45 8.59
CA GLY A 77 3.31 21.78 8.00
C GLY A 77 4.13 21.74 6.70
N ASP A 78 4.67 20.58 6.34
CA ASP A 78 5.48 20.39 5.13
C ASP A 78 4.64 19.96 3.92
N PHE A 79 3.48 20.59 3.67
CA PHE A 79 2.56 20.20 2.59
C PHE A 79 3.18 20.23 1.19
N TYR A 80 4.25 21.00 0.97
CA TYR A 80 5.00 21.00 -0.29
C TYR A 80 5.56 19.60 -0.63
N LYS A 81 5.75 18.72 0.36
CA LYS A 81 6.18 17.33 0.15
C LYS A 81 5.12 16.46 -0.54
N LEU A 82 3.85 16.89 -0.59
CA LEU A 82 2.76 16.16 -1.27
C LEU A 82 2.71 16.40 -2.79
N LYS A 83 3.72 17.08 -3.35
CA LYS A 83 3.87 17.31 -4.77
C LYS A 83 5.26 16.87 -5.20
N ASP A 84 5.34 15.93 -6.14
CA ASP A 84 6.59 15.50 -6.73
C ASP A 84 7.08 16.49 -7.81
N SER A 85 8.25 16.22 -8.39
CA SER A 85 8.85 17.07 -9.43
C SER A 85 8.02 17.16 -10.72
N ASN A 86 7.11 16.20 -10.95
CA ASN A 86 6.21 16.17 -12.10
C ASN A 86 4.85 16.81 -11.79
N GLY A 87 4.66 17.27 -10.56
CA GLY A 87 3.44 17.91 -10.08
C GLY A 87 2.34 16.94 -9.63
N GLY A 88 2.62 15.63 -9.61
CA GLY A 88 1.71 14.60 -9.10
C GLY A 88 1.93 14.31 -7.61
N PRO A 89 1.11 13.42 -7.01
CA PRO A 89 1.36 12.96 -5.66
C PRO A 89 2.66 12.13 -5.61
N PRO A 90 3.47 12.21 -4.55
CA PRO A 90 4.61 11.33 -4.37
C PRO A 90 4.14 9.91 -4.00
N GLY A 91 5.09 8.99 -3.83
CA GLY A 91 4.78 7.60 -3.46
C GLY A 91 4.28 6.74 -4.62
N LEU A 92 3.75 5.55 -4.31
CA LEU A 92 3.29 4.61 -5.33
C LEU A 92 2.06 5.13 -6.07
N ILE A 93 1.18 5.86 -5.37
CA ILE A 93 -0.02 6.52 -5.89
C ILE A 93 0.26 7.41 -7.11
N GLY A 94 1.41 8.09 -7.15
CA GLY A 94 1.80 8.93 -8.29
C GLY A 94 2.40 8.16 -9.46
N SER A 95 2.99 7.00 -9.22
CA SER A 95 3.67 6.21 -10.25
C SER A 95 2.79 5.11 -10.85
N LEU A 96 2.06 4.37 -10.00
CA LEU A 96 1.15 3.29 -10.36
C LEU A 96 -0.13 3.39 -9.52
N PRO A 97 -1.01 4.39 -9.74
CA PRO A 97 -2.20 4.60 -8.93
C PRO A 97 -3.10 3.36 -8.85
N GLY A 98 -3.29 2.63 -9.95
CA GLY A 98 -4.09 1.39 -9.96
C GLY A 98 -3.48 0.21 -9.17
N LYS A 99 -2.27 0.37 -8.65
CA LYS A 99 -1.54 -0.64 -7.84
C LYS A 99 -1.27 -0.15 -6.42
N SER A 100 -1.66 1.08 -6.08
CA SER A 100 -1.44 1.70 -4.79
C SER A 100 -2.66 1.50 -3.89
N VAL A 101 -2.47 0.73 -2.81
CA VAL A 101 -3.41 0.67 -1.69
C VAL A 101 -2.97 1.68 -0.65
N THR A 102 -3.66 2.80 -0.59
CA THR A 102 -3.32 3.91 0.30
C THR A 102 -3.97 3.71 1.67
N PHE A 103 -3.28 4.13 2.72
CA PHE A 103 -3.72 4.01 4.11
C PHE A 103 -2.98 5.04 4.96
N ILE A 104 -3.51 5.36 6.15
CA ILE A 104 -2.83 6.27 7.09
C ILE A 104 -2.18 5.51 8.26
N ASP A 105 -2.82 4.45 8.74
CA ASP A 105 -2.31 3.52 9.73
C ASP A 105 -2.84 2.10 9.49
N ASN A 106 -2.16 1.12 10.08
CA ASN A 106 -2.62 -0.26 10.24
C ASN A 106 -2.31 -0.76 11.67
N HIS A 107 -2.63 -2.02 11.95
CA HIS A 107 -2.42 -2.64 13.25
C HIS A 107 -0.96 -2.65 13.79
N ASP A 108 0.05 -2.47 12.92
CA ASP A 108 1.46 -2.34 13.29
C ASP A 108 1.85 -0.88 13.48
N THR A 109 1.48 0.00 12.54
CA THR A 109 1.89 1.41 12.56
C THR A 109 1.12 2.20 13.61
N GLY A 110 -0.18 1.93 13.74
CA GLY A 110 -1.10 2.49 14.73
C GLY A 110 -1.43 1.50 15.85
N SER A 111 -2.71 1.42 16.20
CA SER A 111 -3.23 0.52 17.24
C SER A 111 -2.44 0.59 18.56
N THR A 112 -2.22 -0.55 19.23
CA THR A 112 -1.43 -0.68 20.45
C THR A 112 0.06 -0.83 20.19
N GLN A 113 0.46 -1.24 18.97
CA GLN A 113 1.86 -1.42 18.60
C GLN A 113 2.58 -0.08 18.41
N LYS A 114 1.93 0.88 17.76
CA LYS A 114 2.40 2.27 17.57
C LYS A 114 3.82 2.33 17.02
N GLN A 115 4.18 1.46 16.09
CA GLN A 115 5.55 1.43 15.55
C GLN A 115 5.87 2.73 14.78
N ASN A 116 4.86 3.32 14.13
CA ASN A 116 5.03 4.56 13.39
C ASN A 116 3.66 5.23 13.16
N PRO A 117 2.99 5.74 14.21
CA PRO A 117 1.59 6.17 14.11
C PRO A 117 1.45 7.47 13.31
N PHE A 118 0.33 7.62 12.61
CA PHE A 118 -0.08 8.90 12.05
C PHE A 118 -0.36 9.92 13.19
N PRO A 119 -0.14 11.24 12.99
CA PRO A 119 -0.36 12.21 14.06
C PRO A 119 -1.84 12.24 14.45
N SER A 120 -2.13 11.99 15.72
CA SER A 120 -3.49 11.72 16.21
C SER A 120 -4.44 12.91 16.03
N ASP A 121 -3.93 14.14 16.09
CA ASP A 121 -4.67 15.38 15.86
C ASP A 121 -4.87 15.69 14.37
N LYS A 122 -4.25 14.92 13.46
CA LYS A 122 -4.29 15.13 11.99
C LYS A 122 -4.93 13.99 11.21
N VAL A 123 -5.45 12.95 11.87
CA VAL A 123 -6.07 11.76 11.23
C VAL A 123 -7.07 12.14 10.13
N ILE A 124 -7.95 13.11 10.38
CA ILE A 124 -8.93 13.56 9.39
C ILE A 124 -8.29 14.18 8.14
N GLN A 125 -7.13 14.84 8.27
CA GLN A 125 -6.39 15.34 7.11
C GLN A 125 -5.81 14.18 6.29
N GLY A 126 -5.33 13.13 6.96
CA GLY A 126 -4.86 11.91 6.31
C GLY A 126 -5.98 11.22 5.52
N TYR A 127 -7.14 11.04 6.14
CA TYR A 127 -8.32 10.47 5.47
C TYR A 127 -8.85 11.34 4.34
N ALA A 128 -8.90 12.66 4.52
CA ALA A 128 -9.26 13.58 3.45
C ALA A 128 -8.34 13.40 2.24
N TYR A 129 -7.04 13.20 2.45
CA TYR A 129 -6.10 12.93 1.36
C TYR A 129 -6.41 11.60 0.66
N ILE A 130 -6.37 10.46 1.37
CA ILE A 130 -6.46 9.14 0.72
C ILE A 130 -7.83 8.85 0.11
N LEU A 131 -8.92 9.45 0.62
CA LEU A 131 -10.28 9.22 0.12
C LEU A 131 -10.64 10.07 -1.10
N THR A 132 -9.90 11.15 -1.39
CA THR A 132 -10.18 12.04 -2.53
C THR A 132 -9.12 11.97 -3.64
N HIS A 133 -8.01 11.27 -3.42
CA HIS A 133 -6.94 11.11 -4.39
C HIS A 133 -7.03 9.75 -5.11
N PRO A 134 -6.24 9.52 -6.18
CA PRO A 134 -6.15 8.21 -6.82
C PRO A 134 -5.71 7.08 -5.87
N GLY A 135 -5.70 5.85 -6.36
CA GLY A 135 -5.40 4.68 -5.56
C GLY A 135 -6.63 4.06 -4.92
N ILE A 136 -6.40 3.05 -4.09
CA ILE A 136 -7.44 2.26 -3.43
C ILE A 136 -7.32 2.51 -1.92
N PRO A 137 -8.14 3.39 -1.34
CA PRO A 137 -8.03 3.72 0.08
C PRO A 137 -8.46 2.54 0.95
N SER A 138 -7.68 2.29 2.00
CA SER A 138 -7.97 1.39 3.11
C SER A 138 -8.16 2.21 4.38
N ILE A 139 -9.26 1.91 5.08
CA ILE A 139 -9.63 2.55 6.35
C ILE A 139 -9.28 1.58 7.48
N GLU A 140 -8.64 2.09 8.54
CA GLU A 140 -8.46 1.39 9.81
C GLU A 140 -9.47 1.88 10.86
#